data_AF-A0A660PTZ5-F1
#
_entry.id   AF-A0A660PTZ5-F1
#
_cell.length_a   1.000
_cell.length_b   1.000
_cell.length_c   1.000
_cell.angle_alpha   90.00
_cell.angle_beta   90.00
_cell.angle_gamma   90.00
#
_symmetry.space_group_name_H-M   'P 1'
#
loop_
_entity.id
_entity.type
_entity.pdbx_description
1 polymer ?
#
loop_
_entity_poly.entity_id
_entity_poly.type
_entity_poly.pdbx_seq_one_letter_code
_entity_poly.pdbx_strand_id
1 'polypeptide(L)'
;MTTSPKTKKDEVRMTLEEFKVLSLINGERTLPDIIELSPVGEFVTCRSMYKLIVAGLVQSAGKLTPENQIVENEEEVILSILFSLYNNCFYRIRTIVEEIVGDQNPMFNKYLSSFRNGFLIYFPGFDPGVDLAPTFDKFYAEILNIPAPVRMHTVMNALENMLSNQLEYVFYFLGVGVFRRAAGQVKKEITAPMAMKRELVKRYKIGDNLANSVKKADRVVKLVKGAS
;
A
#
# COMPACT_ATOMS: atom_id res chain seq x y z
N MET A 1 -3.61 -18.88 -59.02
CA MET A 1 -2.93 -19.80 -58.10
C MET A 1 -2.11 -18.98 -57.13
N THR A 2 -2.63 -18.72 -55.93
CA THR A 2 -1.97 -17.91 -54.89
C THR A 2 -1.03 -18.80 -54.08
N THR A 3 0.27 -18.60 -54.24
CA THR A 3 1.32 -19.26 -53.46
C THR A 3 1.41 -18.66 -52.07
N SER A 4 0.90 -19.38 -51.07
CA SER A 4 1.12 -19.07 -49.65
C SER A 4 2.63 -19.17 -49.33
N PRO A 5 3.17 -18.26 -48.50
CA PRO A 5 4.60 -18.26 -48.17
C PRO A 5 4.96 -19.51 -47.35
N LYS A 6 6.03 -20.19 -47.75
CA LYS A 6 6.59 -21.36 -47.05
C LYS A 6 7.19 -20.92 -45.70
N THR A 7 6.41 -20.94 -44.64
CA THR A 7 6.94 -20.92 -43.26
C THR A 7 7.64 -22.25 -43.00
N LYS A 8 8.97 -22.24 -42.83
CA LYS A 8 9.68 -23.31 -42.12
C LYS A 8 9.12 -23.36 -40.70
N LYS A 9 8.24 -24.33 -40.43
CA LYS A 9 7.82 -24.65 -39.07
C LYS A 9 8.92 -25.49 -38.44
N ASP A 10 9.91 -24.84 -37.83
CA ASP A 10 10.78 -25.53 -36.88
C ASP A 10 9.91 -25.82 -35.65
N GLU A 11 9.38 -27.05 -35.59
CA GLU A 11 8.59 -27.51 -34.45
C GLU A 11 9.52 -27.73 -33.24
N VAL A 12 9.36 -26.87 -32.24
CA VAL A 12 10.07 -26.99 -30.97
C VAL A 12 9.36 -28.03 -30.11
N ARG A 13 9.99 -29.17 -29.91
CA ARG A 13 9.50 -30.20 -28.98
C ARG A 13 9.94 -29.86 -27.56
N MET A 14 8.97 -29.63 -26.67
CA MET A 14 9.21 -29.40 -25.24
C MET A 14 8.36 -30.33 -24.39
N THR A 15 8.86 -30.67 -23.21
CA THR A 15 8.13 -31.44 -22.22
C THR A 15 7.10 -30.58 -21.49
N LEU A 16 6.14 -31.21 -20.80
CA LEU A 16 5.17 -30.51 -19.97
C LEU A 16 5.84 -29.68 -18.86
N GLU A 17 6.95 -30.19 -18.31
CA GLU A 17 7.74 -29.51 -17.28
C GLU A 17 8.43 -28.27 -17.85
N GLU A 18 9.03 -28.40 -19.03
CA GLU A 18 9.65 -27.29 -19.75
C GLU A 18 8.63 -26.21 -20.12
N PHE A 19 7.42 -26.61 -20.56
CA PHE A 19 6.34 -25.67 -20.85
C PHE A 19 5.85 -24.93 -19.59
N LYS A 20 5.71 -25.64 -18.46
CA LYS A 20 5.33 -25.03 -17.18
C LYS A 20 6.37 -24.00 -16.73
N VAL A 21 7.65 -24.34 -16.78
CA VAL A 21 8.72 -23.42 -16.43
C VAL A 21 8.76 -22.23 -17.39
N LEU A 22 8.60 -22.46 -18.70
CA LEU A 22 8.55 -21.39 -19.70
C LEU A 22 7.39 -20.42 -19.44
N SER A 23 6.22 -20.90 -19.01
CA SER A 23 5.07 -20.04 -18.68
C SER A 23 5.32 -19.08 -17.52
N LEU A 24 6.34 -19.35 -16.69
CA LEU A 24 6.75 -18.48 -15.59
C LEU A 24 7.75 -17.41 -16.03
N ILE A 25 8.28 -17.47 -17.25
CA ILE A 25 9.29 -16.53 -17.74
C ILE A 25 8.59 -15.34 -18.40
N ASN A 26 8.54 -14.21 -17.68
CA ASN A 26 7.93 -12.95 -18.16
C ASN A 26 8.95 -11.83 -18.42
N GLY A 27 10.26 -12.11 -18.27
CA GLY A 27 11.34 -11.13 -18.43
C GLY A 27 11.67 -10.31 -17.19
N GLU A 28 10.86 -10.38 -16.13
CA GLU A 28 11.07 -9.66 -14.86
C GLU A 28 11.57 -10.58 -13.74
N ARG A 29 11.18 -11.86 -13.79
CA ARG A 29 11.51 -12.83 -12.75
C ARG A 29 12.95 -13.32 -12.82
N THR A 30 13.57 -13.44 -11.65
CA THR A 30 14.88 -14.04 -11.47
C THR A 30 14.79 -15.57 -11.42
N LEU A 31 15.92 -16.25 -11.58
CA LEU A 31 15.95 -17.72 -11.44
C LEU A 31 15.45 -18.18 -10.05
N PRO A 32 15.85 -17.56 -8.92
CA PRO A 32 15.25 -17.83 -7.62
C PRO A 32 13.71 -17.72 -7.58
N ASP A 33 13.15 -16.65 -8.15
CA ASP A 33 11.68 -16.46 -8.15
C ASP A 33 10.97 -17.56 -8.95
N ILE A 34 11.58 -17.97 -10.07
CA ILE A 34 11.06 -19.05 -10.91
C ILE A 34 11.14 -20.38 -10.15
N ILE A 35 12.19 -20.62 -9.36
CA ILE A 35 12.32 -21.82 -8.51
C ILE A 35 11.22 -21.86 -7.44
N GLU A 36 10.94 -20.74 -6.78
CA GLU A 36 9.92 -20.64 -5.73
C GLU A 36 8.49 -20.85 -6.29
N LEU A 37 8.20 -20.25 -7.44
CA LEU A 37 6.87 -20.34 -8.07
C LEU A 37 6.65 -21.65 -8.82
N SER A 38 7.71 -22.43 -9.07
CA SER A 38 7.61 -23.60 -9.94
C SER A 38 6.96 -24.79 -9.23
N PRO A 39 5.90 -25.38 -9.82
CA PRO A 39 5.20 -26.52 -9.24
C PRO A 39 5.96 -27.85 -9.42
N VAL A 40 7.11 -27.87 -10.11
CA VAL A 40 7.89 -29.09 -10.41
C VAL A 40 9.13 -29.25 -9.51
N GLY A 41 9.36 -28.31 -8.59
CA GLY A 41 10.48 -28.32 -7.65
C GLY A 41 11.80 -27.81 -8.24
N GLU A 42 12.73 -27.43 -7.36
CA GLU A 42 13.97 -26.72 -7.73
C GLU A 42 14.80 -27.47 -8.79
N PHE A 43 15.10 -28.74 -8.57
CA PHE A 43 15.95 -29.53 -9.47
C PHE A 43 15.38 -29.61 -10.90
N VAL A 44 14.08 -29.90 -11.03
CA VAL A 44 13.40 -30.00 -12.33
C VAL A 44 13.30 -28.64 -12.99
N THR A 45 13.10 -27.58 -12.20
CA THR A 45 13.05 -26.19 -12.67
C THR A 45 14.38 -25.75 -13.27
N CYS A 46 15.48 -25.95 -12.54
CA CYS A 46 16.83 -25.64 -13.02
C CYS A 46 17.18 -26.43 -14.28
N ARG A 47 16.85 -27.73 -14.32
CA ARG A 47 17.09 -28.59 -15.49
C ARG A 47 16.29 -28.14 -16.71
N SER A 48 15.02 -27.79 -16.52
CA SER A 48 14.15 -27.29 -17.59
C SER A 48 14.64 -25.94 -18.11
N MET A 49 14.99 -25.03 -17.21
CA MET A 49 15.57 -23.72 -17.54
C MET A 49 16.84 -23.87 -18.40
N TYR A 50 17.76 -24.73 -17.99
CA TYR A 50 18.98 -25.00 -18.74
C TYR A 50 18.68 -25.47 -20.18
N LYS A 51 17.74 -26.40 -20.35
CA LYS A 51 17.35 -26.88 -21.69
C LYS A 51 16.71 -25.79 -22.54
N LEU A 52 15.83 -24.97 -21.96
CA LEU A 52 15.21 -23.85 -22.67
C LEU A 52 16.25 -22.83 -23.15
N ILE A 53 17.30 -22.59 -22.36
CA ILE A 53 18.43 -21.72 -22.73
C ILE A 53 19.24 -22.34 -23.87
N VAL A 54 19.63 -23.61 -23.74
CA VAL A 54 20.40 -24.32 -24.79
C VAL A 54 19.62 -24.42 -26.10
N ALA A 55 18.29 -24.56 -26.03
CA ALA A 55 17.40 -24.55 -27.18
C ALA A 55 17.19 -23.15 -27.80
N GLY A 56 17.75 -22.09 -27.20
CA GLY A 56 17.61 -20.71 -27.68
C GLY A 56 16.23 -20.10 -27.47
N LEU A 57 15.36 -20.74 -26.68
CA LEU A 57 14.00 -20.28 -26.38
C LEU A 57 13.98 -19.23 -25.27
N VAL A 58 14.99 -19.27 -24.40
CA VAL A 58 15.17 -18.35 -23.28
C VAL A 58 16.60 -17.82 -23.34
N GLN A 59 16.77 -16.54 -23.05
CA GLN A 59 18.09 -15.92 -22.97
C GLN A 59 18.21 -15.18 -21.65
N SER A 60 19.43 -15.09 -21.13
CA SER A 60 19.69 -14.27 -19.95
C SER A 60 19.60 -12.79 -20.36
N ALA A 61 18.70 -12.05 -19.72
CA ALA A 61 18.59 -10.60 -19.87
C ALA A 61 19.70 -9.81 -19.14
N GLY A 62 20.62 -10.51 -18.45
CA GLY A 62 21.72 -9.92 -17.69
C GLY A 62 21.77 -10.45 -16.24
N LYS A 63 22.78 -10.01 -15.49
CA LYS A 63 22.80 -10.15 -14.02
C LYS A 63 22.06 -8.95 -13.44
N LEU A 64 21.20 -9.19 -12.44
CA LEU A 64 20.79 -8.10 -11.56
C LEU A 64 22.04 -7.60 -10.85
N THR A 65 22.51 -6.41 -11.24
CA THR A 65 23.45 -5.66 -10.40
C THR A 65 22.75 -5.35 -9.08
N PRO A 66 23.48 -5.06 -7.99
CA PRO A 66 22.86 -4.58 -6.76
C PRO A 66 22.00 -3.32 -6.95
N GLU A 67 22.11 -2.62 -8.09
CA GLU A 67 21.19 -1.53 -8.47
C GLU A 67 19.86 -2.03 -9.07
N ASN A 68 19.82 -3.25 -9.61
CA ASN A 68 18.64 -3.88 -10.22
C ASN A 68 18.03 -4.99 -9.35
N GLN A 69 18.70 -5.44 -8.28
CA GLN A 69 18.06 -6.27 -7.25
C GLN A 69 16.78 -5.57 -6.84
N ILE A 70 15.65 -6.25 -7.08
CA ILE A 70 14.29 -5.94 -6.63
C ILE A 70 14.35 -4.89 -5.52
N VAL A 71 14.31 -3.63 -5.93
CA VAL A 71 13.89 -2.56 -5.05
C VAL A 71 12.46 -2.99 -4.77
N GLU A 72 12.22 -3.69 -3.66
CA GLU A 72 10.95 -3.56 -2.92
C GLU A 72 10.71 -2.06 -3.01
N ASN A 73 9.85 -1.59 -3.94
CA ASN A 73 9.84 -0.20 -4.35
C ASN A 73 9.70 0.58 -3.05
N GLU A 74 10.77 1.24 -2.57
CA GLU A 74 10.81 1.68 -1.16
C GLU A 74 9.57 2.56 -0.91
N GLU A 75 9.17 3.28 -1.96
CA GLU A 75 7.93 4.01 -2.07
C GLU A 75 6.68 3.14 -1.87
N GLU A 76 6.53 2.01 -2.55
CA GLU A 76 5.42 1.06 -2.40
C GLU A 76 5.35 0.46 -0.99
N VAL A 77 6.50 0.07 -0.42
CA VAL A 77 6.57 -0.42 0.95
C VAL A 77 6.13 0.67 1.93
N ILE A 78 6.58 1.90 1.73
CA ILE A 78 6.16 3.04 2.54
C ILE A 78 4.68 3.33 2.34
N LEU A 79 4.18 3.29 1.11
CA LEU A 79 2.77 3.53 0.78
C LEU A 79 1.88 2.46 1.42
N SER A 80 2.32 1.20 1.49
CA SER A 80 1.55 0.14 2.18
C SER A 80 1.53 0.33 3.70
N ILE A 81 2.64 0.79 4.28
CA ILE A 81 2.71 1.18 5.69
C ILE A 81 1.77 2.36 5.96
N LEU A 82 1.80 3.40 5.13
CA LEU A 82 0.91 4.56 5.26
C LEU A 82 -0.55 4.15 5.11
N PHE A 83 -0.85 3.32 4.10
CA PHE A 83 -2.19 2.81 3.84
C PHE A 83 -2.78 2.13 5.08
N SER A 84 -2.01 1.21 5.66
CA SER A 84 -2.44 0.43 6.84
C SER A 84 -2.53 1.30 8.09
N LEU A 85 -1.51 2.12 8.35
CA LEU A 85 -1.44 2.99 9.52
C LEU A 85 -2.60 3.98 9.57
N TYR A 86 -2.86 4.70 8.47
CA TYR A 86 -3.89 5.73 8.45
C TYR A 86 -5.29 5.12 8.44
N ASN A 87 -5.52 4.00 7.75
CA ASN A 87 -6.80 3.30 7.86
C ASN A 87 -7.08 2.84 9.30
N ASN A 88 -6.08 2.29 9.99
CA ASN A 88 -6.23 1.95 11.41
C ASN A 88 -6.55 3.18 12.26
N CYS A 89 -5.86 4.30 12.05
CA CYS A 89 -6.14 5.55 12.77
C CYS A 89 -7.58 6.04 12.53
N PHE A 90 -8.04 6.04 11.29
CA PHE A 90 -9.40 6.46 10.94
C PHE A 90 -10.45 5.50 11.48
N TYR A 91 -10.18 4.20 11.47
CA TYR A 91 -11.03 3.20 12.09
C TYR A 91 -11.16 3.45 13.60
N ARG A 92 -10.06 3.68 14.33
CA ARG A 92 -10.11 4.01 15.77
C ARG A 92 -10.94 5.26 16.06
N ILE A 93 -10.76 6.32 15.26
CA ILE A 93 -11.55 7.54 15.41
C ILE A 93 -13.03 7.25 15.19
N ARG A 94 -13.35 6.52 14.12
CA ARG A 94 -14.70 6.11 13.76
C ARG A 94 -15.37 5.31 14.87
N THR A 95 -14.72 4.25 15.37
CA THR A 95 -15.25 3.43 16.47
C THR A 95 -15.54 4.26 17.71
N ILE A 96 -14.67 5.20 18.09
CA ILE A 96 -14.92 6.06 19.25
C ILE A 96 -16.12 6.97 19.05
N VAL A 97 -16.31 7.49 17.83
CA VAL A 97 -17.46 8.33 17.50
C VAL A 97 -18.73 7.48 17.53
N GLU A 98 -18.72 6.32 16.87
CA GLU A 98 -19.84 5.36 16.82
C GLU A 98 -20.23 4.87 18.22
N GLU A 99 -19.28 4.58 19.10
CA GLU A 99 -19.54 4.22 20.52
C GLU A 99 -20.36 5.29 21.27
N ILE A 100 -20.23 6.57 20.89
CA ILE A 100 -20.83 7.70 21.62
C ILE A 100 -22.15 8.13 21.00
N VAL A 101 -22.22 8.20 19.66
CA VAL A 101 -23.40 8.72 18.95
C VAL A 101 -24.24 7.65 18.26
N GLY A 102 -23.78 6.40 18.24
CA GLY A 102 -24.42 5.27 17.57
C GLY A 102 -24.17 5.24 16.06
N ASP A 103 -24.17 4.03 15.50
CA ASP A 103 -23.89 3.74 14.07
C ASP A 103 -24.83 4.44 13.08
N GLN A 104 -26.02 4.83 13.55
CA GLN A 104 -27.06 5.48 12.76
C GLN A 104 -26.85 6.99 12.62
N ASN A 105 -25.83 7.60 13.25
CA ASN A 105 -25.66 9.04 13.18
C ASN A 105 -25.15 9.51 11.80
N PRO A 106 -25.96 10.25 11.02
CA PRO A 106 -25.59 10.63 9.66
C PRO A 106 -24.55 11.76 9.63
N MET A 107 -24.36 12.51 10.71
CA MET A 107 -23.48 13.71 10.72
C MET A 107 -22.02 13.34 10.47
N PHE A 108 -21.52 12.31 11.15
CA PHE A 108 -20.13 11.90 10.98
C PHE A 108 -19.89 11.29 9.59
N ASN A 109 -20.80 10.45 9.09
CA ASN A 109 -20.73 9.90 7.74
C ASN A 109 -20.84 11.00 6.65
N LYS A 110 -21.68 12.02 6.87
CA LYS A 110 -21.79 13.18 5.99
C LYS A 110 -20.54 14.05 6.01
N TYR A 111 -19.88 14.18 7.15
CA TYR A 111 -18.58 14.84 7.23
C TYR A 111 -17.50 14.03 6.49
N LEU A 112 -17.43 12.71 6.69
CA LEU A 112 -16.46 11.86 6.01
C LEU A 112 -16.62 11.84 4.48
N SER A 113 -17.83 12.07 3.95
CA SER A 113 -18.05 12.11 2.51
C SER A 113 -17.28 13.25 1.82
N SER A 114 -16.92 14.33 2.53
CA SER A 114 -16.12 15.42 1.96
C SER A 114 -14.68 15.02 1.64
N PHE A 115 -14.19 13.91 2.21
CA PHE A 115 -12.86 13.36 1.93
C PHE A 115 -12.85 12.33 0.81
N ARG A 116 -13.99 11.98 0.20
CA ARG A 116 -14.06 10.97 -0.87
C ARG A 116 -13.64 11.51 -2.24
N ASN A 117 -12.49 12.19 -2.28
CA ASN A 117 -11.93 12.79 -3.49
C ASN A 117 -10.53 12.20 -3.77
N GLY A 118 -10.27 11.85 -5.04
CA GLY A 118 -9.00 11.23 -5.45
C GLY A 118 -8.69 9.96 -4.64
N PHE A 119 -7.44 9.78 -4.25
CA PHE A 119 -7.00 8.60 -3.49
C PHE A 119 -7.51 8.55 -2.04
N LEU A 120 -8.09 9.63 -1.51
CA LEU A 120 -8.59 9.63 -0.12
C LEU A 120 -9.85 8.75 0.04
N ILE A 121 -10.52 8.37 -1.05
CA ILE A 121 -11.62 7.42 -1.03
C ILE A 121 -11.22 6.05 -0.45
N TYR A 122 -9.94 5.70 -0.52
CA TYR A 122 -9.37 4.47 0.02
C TYR A 122 -9.13 4.51 1.54
N PHE A 123 -9.49 5.60 2.22
CA PHE A 123 -9.32 5.83 3.66
C PHE A 123 -10.63 6.08 4.44
N PRO A 124 -11.68 5.26 4.31
CA PRO A 124 -12.93 5.51 5.02
C PRO A 124 -12.92 5.03 6.48
N GLY A 125 -11.79 4.48 6.95
CA GLY A 125 -11.66 3.92 8.30
C GLY A 125 -12.44 2.61 8.45
N PHE A 126 -12.28 1.69 7.48
CA PHE A 126 -12.90 0.37 7.57
C PHE A 126 -12.25 -0.48 8.65
N ASP A 127 -13.02 -1.45 9.15
CA ASP A 127 -12.50 -2.48 10.03
C ASP A 127 -11.43 -3.31 9.29
N PRO A 128 -10.19 -3.36 9.80
CA PRO A 128 -9.12 -4.17 9.20
C PRO A 128 -9.41 -5.68 9.17
N GLY A 129 -10.45 -6.16 9.86
CA GLY A 129 -10.89 -7.57 9.84
C GLY A 129 -11.88 -7.94 8.73
N VAL A 130 -12.35 -6.98 7.90
CA VAL A 130 -13.40 -7.21 6.91
C VAL A 130 -12.84 -7.21 5.48
N ASP A 131 -13.08 -8.30 4.74
CA ASP A 131 -12.55 -8.56 3.39
C ASP A 131 -13.14 -7.67 2.27
N LEU A 132 -14.12 -6.82 2.61
CA LEU A 132 -14.73 -5.84 1.71
C LEU A 132 -13.99 -4.49 1.70
N ALA A 133 -12.86 -4.39 2.40
CA ALA A 133 -12.05 -3.19 2.43
C ALA A 133 -11.41 -2.89 1.06
N PRO A 134 -11.14 -1.60 0.74
CA PRO A 134 -10.37 -1.22 -0.43
C PRO A 134 -8.98 -1.83 -0.33
N THR A 135 -8.53 -2.44 -1.42
CA THR A 135 -7.23 -3.11 -1.46
C THR A 135 -6.11 -2.10 -1.66
N PHE A 136 -4.93 -2.40 -1.11
CA PHE A 136 -3.73 -1.61 -1.33
C PHE A 136 -3.43 -1.44 -2.83
N ASP A 137 -3.63 -2.48 -3.64
CA ASP A 137 -3.35 -2.43 -5.08
C ASP A 137 -4.14 -1.35 -5.81
N LYS A 138 -5.41 -1.15 -5.45
CA LYS A 138 -6.27 -0.11 -6.05
C LYS A 138 -5.83 1.28 -5.62
N PHE A 139 -5.48 1.43 -4.34
CA PHE A 139 -4.89 2.66 -3.83
C PHE A 139 -3.57 2.97 -4.55
N TYR A 140 -2.67 2.00 -4.67
CA TYR A 140 -1.38 2.16 -5.30
C TYR A 140 -1.51 2.54 -6.78
N ALA A 141 -2.40 1.89 -7.54
CA ALA A 141 -2.70 2.25 -8.91
C ALA A 141 -3.16 3.72 -9.06
N GLU A 142 -3.99 4.22 -8.15
CA GLU A 142 -4.43 5.61 -8.14
C GLU A 142 -3.28 6.58 -7.83
N ILE A 143 -2.38 6.19 -6.93
CA ILE A 143 -1.24 6.98 -6.48
C ILE A 143 -0.18 7.13 -7.59
N LEU A 144 -0.06 6.13 -8.47
CA LEU A 144 0.83 6.20 -9.63
C LEU A 144 0.45 7.31 -10.61
N ASN A 145 -0.81 7.76 -10.62
CA ASN A 145 -1.25 8.93 -11.39
C ASN A 145 -0.63 10.26 -10.89
N ILE A 146 -0.12 10.29 -9.66
CA ILE A 146 0.60 11.44 -9.12
C ILE A 146 2.07 11.37 -9.58
N PRO A 147 2.64 12.47 -10.11
CA PRO A 147 4.05 12.49 -10.53
C PRO A 147 5.00 12.10 -9.41
N ALA A 148 5.92 11.17 -9.68
CA ALA A 148 6.86 10.61 -8.71
C ALA A 148 7.59 11.66 -7.84
N PRO A 149 8.07 12.80 -8.38
CA PRO A 149 8.80 13.79 -7.57
C PRO A 149 8.00 14.42 -6.42
N VAL A 150 6.67 14.44 -6.53
CA VAL A 150 5.77 15.09 -5.55
C VAL A 150 4.83 14.12 -4.86
N ARG A 151 4.81 12.86 -5.28
CA ARG A 151 3.85 11.84 -4.86
C ARG A 151 3.84 11.63 -3.35
N MET A 152 4.98 11.24 -2.77
CA MET A 152 5.06 10.97 -1.33
C MET A 152 4.65 12.17 -0.49
N HIS A 153 5.14 13.37 -0.84
CA HIS A 153 4.76 14.60 -0.16
C HIS A 153 3.25 14.88 -0.26
N THR A 154 2.66 14.70 -1.45
CA THR A 154 1.23 14.90 -1.69
C THR A 154 0.40 13.94 -0.85
N VAL A 155 0.80 12.67 -0.81
CA VAL A 155 0.12 11.62 -0.05
C VAL A 155 0.19 11.90 1.45
N MET A 156 1.38 12.12 1.99
CA MET A 156 1.57 12.39 3.40
C MET A 156 0.82 13.64 3.84
N ASN A 157 0.94 14.75 3.12
CA ASN A 157 0.25 15.99 3.47
C ASN A 157 -1.28 15.83 3.43
N ALA A 158 -1.84 15.12 2.46
CA ALA A 158 -3.28 14.88 2.41
C ALA A 158 -3.76 14.04 3.59
N LEU A 159 -3.04 12.96 3.93
CA LEU A 159 -3.37 12.08 5.05
C LEU A 159 -3.23 12.80 6.40
N GLU A 160 -2.18 13.60 6.59
CA GLU A 160 -1.98 14.43 7.78
C GLU A 160 -3.13 15.43 7.97
N ASN A 161 -3.54 16.11 6.88
CA ASN A 161 -4.66 17.04 6.93
C ASN A 161 -5.97 16.33 7.23
N MET A 162 -6.25 15.19 6.60
CA MET A 162 -7.44 14.39 6.87
C MET A 162 -7.48 13.94 8.34
N LEU A 163 -6.35 13.49 8.89
CA LEU A 163 -6.27 13.08 10.30
C LEU A 163 -6.46 14.24 11.28
N SER A 164 -5.81 15.39 11.05
CA SER A 164 -6.00 16.59 11.86
C SER A 164 -7.48 17.01 11.84
N ASN A 165 -8.07 17.09 10.64
CA ASN A 165 -9.45 17.53 10.45
C ASN A 165 -10.45 16.57 11.12
N GLN A 166 -10.23 15.25 11.06
CA GLN A 166 -11.09 14.30 11.76
C GLN A 166 -11.01 14.43 13.28
N LEU A 167 -9.80 14.60 13.83
CA LEU A 167 -9.62 14.82 15.28
C LEU A 167 -10.22 16.16 15.74
N GLU A 168 -10.06 17.22 14.95
CA GLU A 168 -10.71 18.52 15.19
C GLU A 168 -12.24 18.37 15.17
N TYR A 169 -12.80 17.63 14.21
CA TYR A 169 -14.22 17.35 14.17
C TYR A 169 -14.70 16.62 15.43
N VAL A 170 -13.96 15.60 15.90
CA VAL A 170 -14.27 14.93 17.17
C VAL A 170 -14.30 15.92 18.33
N PHE A 171 -13.36 16.87 18.38
CA PHE A 171 -13.38 17.91 19.40
C PHE A 171 -14.61 18.83 19.28
N TYR A 172 -14.91 19.33 18.08
CA TYR A 172 -16.06 20.21 17.86
C TYR A 172 -17.39 19.52 18.16
N PHE A 173 -17.49 18.24 17.84
CA PHE A 173 -18.74 17.48 17.92
C PHE A 173 -18.95 16.83 19.30
N LEU A 174 -17.90 16.29 19.92
CA LEU A 174 -17.99 15.46 21.14
C LEU A 174 -17.17 16.03 22.31
N GLY A 175 -16.46 17.13 22.10
CA GLY A 175 -15.71 17.83 23.14
C GLY A 175 -14.34 17.25 23.45
N VAL A 176 -13.65 17.90 24.40
CA VAL A 176 -12.23 17.68 24.69
C VAL A 176 -11.91 16.30 25.27
N GLY A 177 -12.83 15.71 26.05
CA GLY A 177 -12.60 14.42 26.68
C GLY A 177 -12.45 13.31 25.64
N VAL A 178 -13.39 13.29 24.69
CA VAL A 178 -13.42 12.33 23.59
C VAL A 178 -12.26 12.55 22.62
N PHE A 179 -11.96 13.82 22.30
CA PHE A 179 -10.78 14.17 21.53
C PHE A 179 -9.48 13.60 22.13
N ARG A 180 -9.26 13.77 23.44
CA ARG A 180 -8.06 13.24 24.12
C ARG A 180 -7.99 11.71 24.05
N ARG A 181 -9.13 11.03 24.19
CA ARG A 181 -9.24 9.57 24.03
C ARG A 181 -8.86 9.15 22.61
N ALA A 182 -9.42 9.79 21.59
CA ALA A 182 -9.15 9.50 20.19
C ALA A 182 -7.68 9.77 19.82
N ALA A 183 -7.15 10.95 20.17
CA ALA A 183 -5.75 11.30 19.97
C ALA A 183 -4.79 10.32 20.67
N GLY A 184 -5.17 9.84 21.86
CA GLY A 184 -4.42 8.81 22.59
C GLY A 184 -4.39 7.47 21.86
N GLN A 185 -5.50 7.04 21.25
CA GLN A 185 -5.55 5.79 20.47
C GLN A 185 -4.77 5.91 19.16
N VAL A 186 -4.92 7.01 18.42
CA VAL A 186 -4.15 7.28 17.20
C VAL A 186 -2.64 7.22 17.46
N LYS A 187 -2.17 7.77 18.59
CA LYS A 187 -0.75 7.70 18.96
C LYS A 187 -0.26 6.27 19.20
N LYS A 188 -1.12 5.34 19.63
CA LYS A 188 -0.73 3.94 19.87
C LYS A 188 -0.52 3.18 18.57
N GLU A 189 -1.27 3.53 17.51
CA GLU A 189 -1.18 2.86 16.19
C GLU A 189 0.20 2.97 15.55
N ILE A 190 0.98 4.00 15.89
CA ILE A 190 2.34 4.19 15.37
C ILE A 190 3.34 3.13 15.86
N THR A 191 3.03 2.49 16.99
CA THR A 191 3.96 1.57 17.67
C THR A 191 4.24 0.33 16.84
N ALA A 192 3.22 -0.22 16.17
CA ALA A 192 3.35 -1.45 15.39
C ALA A 192 4.20 -1.25 14.11
N PRO A 193 3.95 -0.25 13.25
CA PRO A 193 4.80 0.02 12.09
C PRO A 193 6.25 0.35 12.47
N MET A 194 6.46 1.06 13.58
CA MET A 194 7.81 1.36 14.09
C MET A 194 8.60 0.12 14.51
N ALA A 195 7.93 -0.95 14.93
CA ALA A 195 8.57 -2.20 15.30
C ALA A 195 8.95 -3.06 14.09
N MET A 196 8.14 -3.07 13.03
CA MET A 196 8.34 -3.95 11.87
C MET A 196 9.30 -3.40 10.80
N LYS A 197 9.28 -2.08 10.52
CA LYS A 197 10.08 -1.46 9.44
C LYS A 197 10.74 -0.14 9.91
N ARG A 198 11.44 -0.20 11.06
CA ARG A 198 11.98 0.96 11.81
C ARG A 198 12.80 1.94 10.97
N GLU A 199 13.72 1.44 10.16
CA GLU A 199 14.63 2.29 9.36
C GLU A 199 13.89 3.08 8.28
N LEU A 200 12.94 2.44 7.59
CA LEU A 200 12.09 3.07 6.58
C LEU A 200 11.16 4.12 7.21
N VAL A 201 10.49 3.77 8.30
CA VAL A 201 9.60 4.68 9.05
C VAL A 201 10.35 5.93 9.54
N LYS A 202 11.61 5.77 9.97
CA LYS A 202 12.46 6.86 10.41
C LYS A 202 12.94 7.73 9.24
N ARG A 203 13.38 7.12 8.14
CA ARG A 203 13.86 7.82 6.93
C ARG A 203 12.78 8.73 6.35
N TYR A 204 11.54 8.25 6.28
CA TYR A 204 10.39 8.99 5.76
C TYR A 204 9.67 9.84 6.81
N LYS A 205 10.16 9.88 8.07
CA LYS A 205 9.59 10.67 9.16
C LYS A 205 8.08 10.44 9.40
N ILE A 206 7.58 9.24 9.08
CA ILE A 206 6.16 8.88 9.26
C ILE A 206 5.75 9.09 10.73
N GLY A 207 6.67 8.72 11.64
CA GLY A 207 6.58 8.93 13.08
C GLY A 207 6.22 10.38 13.45
N ASP A 208 7.07 11.29 12.98
CA ASP A 208 6.98 12.71 13.27
C ASP A 208 5.75 13.33 12.61
N ASN A 209 5.42 12.91 11.39
CA ASN A 209 4.28 13.42 10.63
C ASN A 209 2.94 13.09 11.28
N LEU A 210 2.76 11.85 11.77
CA LEU A 210 1.58 11.48 12.55
C LEU A 210 1.50 12.28 13.85
N ALA A 211 2.63 12.40 14.57
CA ALA A 211 2.69 13.18 15.81
C ALA A 211 2.38 14.67 15.56
N ASN A 212 2.84 15.22 14.44
CA ASN A 212 2.57 16.59 14.01
C ASN A 212 1.09 16.80 13.68
N SER A 213 0.44 15.85 13.02
CA SER A 213 -1.01 15.87 12.76
C SER A 213 -1.81 15.96 14.05
N VAL A 214 -1.48 15.13 15.05
CA VAL A 214 -2.14 15.16 16.35
C VAL A 214 -1.85 16.46 17.12
N LYS A 215 -0.61 16.97 17.06
CA LYS A 215 -0.24 18.26 17.66
C LYS A 215 -0.96 19.44 16.99
N LYS A 216 -1.16 19.40 15.67
CA LYS A 216 -1.88 20.42 14.91
C LYS A 216 -3.33 20.51 15.41
N ALA A 217 -4.03 19.38 15.50
CA ALA A 217 -5.36 19.34 16.08
C ALA A 217 -5.39 19.84 17.55
N ASP A 218 -4.44 19.40 18.39
CA ASP A 218 -4.35 19.84 19.80
C ASP A 218 -4.13 21.36 19.96
N ARG A 219 -3.39 21.99 19.04
CA ARG A 219 -3.25 23.46 19.01
C ARG A 219 -4.58 24.15 18.73
N VAL A 220 -5.36 23.66 17.77
CA VAL A 220 -6.70 24.19 17.46
C VAL A 220 -7.60 24.07 18.70
N VAL A 221 -7.61 22.91 19.35
CA VAL A 221 -8.38 22.69 20.59
C VAL A 221 -7.98 23.68 21.69
N LYS A 222 -6.69 23.94 21.87
CA LYS A 222 -6.18 24.89 22.87
C LYS A 222 -6.57 26.34 22.57
N LEU A 223 -6.53 26.75 21.30
CA LEU A 223 -6.94 28.09 20.88
C LEU A 223 -8.43 28.32 21.14
N VAL A 224 -9.28 27.34 20.81
CA VAL A 224 -10.73 27.44 21.05
C VAL A 224 -11.04 27.49 22.55
N LYS A 225 -10.32 26.72 23.37
CA LYS A 225 -10.47 26.74 24.83
C LYS A 225 -9.96 28.01 25.51
N GLY A 226 -8.91 28.65 24.98
CA GLY A 226 -8.37 29.90 25.53
C GLY A 226 -9.20 31.14 25.17
N ALA A 227 -10.14 30.99 24.24
CA ALA A 227 -11.07 32.03 23.81
C ALA A 227 -12.46 31.93 24.46
N SER A 228 -12.70 30.93 25.31
CA SER A 228 -13.94 30.72 26.09
C SER A 228 -13.70 31.04 27.56
#